data_AF-A0A7X8T5A1-F1
#
_entry.id   AF-A0A7X8T5A1-F1
#
_cell.length_a   1.000
_cell.length_b   1.000
_cell.length_c   1.000
_cell.angle_alpha   90.00
_cell.angle_beta   90.00
_cell.angle_gamma   90.00
#
_symmetry.space_group_name_H-M   'P 1'
#
loop_
_entity.id
_entity.type
_entity.pdbx_description
1 polymer ?
#
loop_
_entity_poly.entity_id
_entity_poly.type
_entity_poly.pdbx_seq_one_letter_code
_entity_poly.pdbx_strand_id
1 'polypeptide(L)'
;MSEKSIESEIAELMYVDPARALALHKEVVKQEIRGEYQQHQGKEKFWHDFYRQYPELKADHDEVFQVLVQHQEELWPMSPADAAVELASRAKHHIKYKEQHRAAERGRSVYVGGPDDPDGSQQFAAPRIGGGAFGAPVQNKSLGDLIKERNAARSQGQGRFNDKRATETRRENPVQYLRPSIPRR
;
A
#
# COMPACT_ATOMS: atom_id res chain seq x y z
N MET A 1 15.42 42.14 -7.99
CA MET A 1 13.95 42.31 -7.91
C MET A 1 13.42 41.14 -7.13
N SER A 2 12.67 41.36 -6.04
CA SER A 2 12.12 40.26 -5.24
C SER A 2 10.85 39.76 -5.93
N GLU A 3 10.85 38.54 -6.44
CA GLU A 3 9.62 37.87 -6.88
C GLU A 3 8.75 37.65 -5.63
N LYS A 4 7.70 38.47 -5.48
CA LYS A 4 6.66 38.17 -4.48
C LYS A 4 6.03 36.82 -4.87
N SER A 5 5.91 35.90 -3.90
CA SER A 5 5.20 34.65 -4.14
C SER A 5 3.72 34.92 -4.44
N ILE A 6 3.12 34.11 -5.31
CA ILE A 6 1.70 34.22 -5.67
C ILE A 6 0.80 34.14 -4.42
N GLU A 7 1.19 33.35 -3.42
CA GLU A 7 0.50 33.24 -2.14
C GLU A 7 0.50 34.56 -1.36
N SER A 8 1.61 35.31 -1.38
CA SER A 8 1.72 36.62 -0.74
C SER A 8 0.82 37.65 -1.43
N GLU A 9 0.74 37.61 -2.77
CA GLU A 9 -0.17 38.46 -3.54
C GLU A 9 -1.64 38.14 -3.26
N ILE A 10 -2.00 36.85 -3.17
CA ILE A 10 -3.35 36.42 -2.78
C ILE A 10 -3.68 36.95 -1.38
N ALA A 11 -2.77 36.79 -0.41
CA ALA A 11 -2.99 37.25 0.97
C ALA A 11 -3.19 38.77 1.05
N GLU A 12 -2.42 39.55 0.29
CA GLU A 12 -2.58 41.01 0.20
C GLU A 12 -3.94 41.38 -0.42
N LEU A 13 -4.31 40.71 -1.52
CA LEU A 13 -5.59 40.93 -2.19
C LEU A 13 -6.80 40.55 -1.33
N MET A 14 -6.68 39.58 -0.41
CA MET A 14 -7.81 39.23 0.47
C MET A 14 -8.31 40.40 1.32
N TYR A 15 -7.44 41.36 1.66
CA TYR A 15 -7.80 42.56 2.42
C TYR A 15 -8.16 43.76 1.53
N VAL A 16 -7.58 43.85 0.32
CA VAL A 16 -7.78 44.99 -0.60
C VAL A 16 -8.95 44.77 -1.56
N ASP A 17 -9.00 43.58 -2.18
CA ASP A 17 -9.99 43.18 -3.18
C ASP A 17 -10.21 41.66 -3.13
N PRO A 18 -11.12 41.18 -2.26
CA PRO A 18 -11.34 39.74 -2.06
C PRO A 18 -11.90 39.04 -3.32
N ALA A 19 -12.58 39.77 -4.20
CA ALA A 19 -13.08 39.20 -5.45
C ALA A 19 -11.92 38.83 -6.37
N ARG A 20 -10.92 39.71 -6.48
CA ARG A 20 -9.69 39.45 -7.24
C ARG A 20 -8.83 38.37 -6.59
N ALA A 21 -8.72 38.33 -5.26
CA ALA A 21 -8.02 37.27 -4.55
C ALA A 21 -8.61 35.88 -4.86
N LEU A 22 -9.94 35.75 -4.81
CA LEU A 22 -10.64 34.51 -5.13
C LEU A 22 -10.47 34.11 -6.60
N ALA A 23 -10.46 35.07 -7.52
CA ALA A 23 -10.22 34.79 -8.93
C ALA A 23 -8.79 34.26 -9.16
N LEU A 24 -7.79 34.87 -8.53
CA LEU A 24 -6.39 34.45 -8.60
C LEU A 24 -6.20 33.06 -7.99
N HIS A 25 -6.76 32.82 -6.80
CA HIS A 25 -6.69 31.52 -6.14
C HIS A 25 -7.34 30.40 -6.99
N LYS A 26 -8.49 30.66 -7.62
CA LYS A 26 -9.13 29.70 -8.54
C LYS A 26 -8.22 29.35 -9.72
N GLU A 27 -7.43 30.29 -10.23
CA GLU A 27 -6.51 30.03 -11.33
C GLU A 27 -5.32 29.18 -10.87
N VAL A 28 -4.76 29.45 -9.70
CA VAL A 28 -3.72 28.61 -9.09
C VAL A 28 -4.21 27.17 -8.92
N VAL A 29 -5.38 26.98 -8.31
CA VAL A 29 -5.98 25.66 -8.10
C VAL A 29 -6.22 24.93 -9.43
N LYS A 30 -6.65 25.63 -10.49
CA LYS A 30 -6.79 25.02 -11.83
C LYS A 30 -5.45 24.58 -12.40
N GLN A 31 -4.39 25.36 -12.20
CA GLN A 31 -3.05 25.01 -12.67
C GLN A 31 -2.50 23.81 -11.91
N GLU A 32 -2.69 23.76 -10.59
CA GLU A 32 -2.34 22.62 -9.74
C GLU A 32 -3.06 21.34 -10.20
N ILE A 33 -4.39 21.40 -10.34
CA ILE A 33 -5.20 20.26 -10.81
C ILE A 33 -4.75 19.78 -12.19
N ARG A 34 -4.43 20.70 -13.12
CA ARG A 34 -3.91 20.34 -14.44
C ARG A 34 -2.54 19.69 -14.35
N GLY A 35 -1.66 20.20 -13.49
CA GLY A 35 -0.34 19.64 -13.23
C GLY A 35 -0.42 18.22 -12.68
N GLU A 36 -1.23 18.01 -11.64
CA GLU A 36 -1.48 16.69 -11.06
C GLU A 36 -2.05 15.71 -12.09
N TYR A 37 -3.03 16.14 -12.89
CA TYR A 37 -3.61 15.32 -13.94
C TYR A 37 -2.58 14.87 -14.99
N GLN A 38 -1.75 15.80 -15.46
CA GLN A 38 -0.68 15.50 -16.42
C GLN A 38 0.37 14.55 -15.82
N GLN A 39 0.73 14.74 -14.55
CA GLN A 39 1.64 13.82 -13.86
C GLN A 39 1.03 12.43 -13.72
N HIS A 40 -0.26 12.33 -13.36
CA HIS A 40 -0.97 11.05 -13.27
C HIS A 40 -1.02 10.34 -14.61
N GLN A 41 -1.41 11.02 -15.68
CA GLN A 41 -1.41 10.44 -17.03
C GLN A 41 -0.01 10.02 -17.48
N GLY A 42 1.01 10.81 -17.15
CA GLY A 42 2.40 10.47 -17.44
C GLY A 42 2.83 9.18 -16.74
N LYS A 43 2.52 9.04 -15.45
CA LYS A 43 2.80 7.83 -14.66
C LYS A 43 2.04 6.61 -15.22
N GLU A 44 0.75 6.74 -15.49
CA GLU A 44 -0.05 5.64 -16.05
C GLU A 44 0.48 5.18 -17.40
N LYS A 45 0.81 6.12 -18.28
CA LYS A 45 1.39 5.82 -19.59
C LYS A 45 2.75 5.13 -19.46
N PHE A 46 3.62 5.65 -18.59
CA PHE A 46 4.92 5.05 -18.31
C PHE A 46 4.78 3.59 -17.88
N TRP A 47 3.94 3.31 -16.88
CA TRP A 47 3.75 1.95 -16.38
C TRP A 47 3.10 1.02 -17.42
N HIS A 48 2.13 1.53 -18.17
CA HIS A 48 1.51 0.78 -19.26
C HIS A 48 2.56 0.36 -20.30
N ASP A 49 3.38 1.30 -20.78
CA ASP A 49 4.40 1.03 -21.78
C ASP A 49 5.55 0.16 -21.24
N PHE A 50 5.91 0.35 -19.96
CA PHE A 50 6.89 -0.48 -19.25
C PHE A 50 6.46 -1.94 -19.20
N TYR A 51 5.22 -2.23 -18.74
CA TYR A 51 4.72 -3.60 -18.64
C TYR A 51 4.36 -4.22 -19.98
N ARG A 52 4.13 -3.40 -21.01
CA ARG A 52 4.02 -3.91 -22.38
C ARG A 52 5.36 -4.48 -22.87
N GLN A 53 6.49 -3.89 -22.47
CA GLN A 53 7.84 -4.32 -22.84
C GLN A 53 8.37 -5.45 -21.94
N TYR A 54 8.02 -5.42 -20.65
CA TYR A 54 8.47 -6.38 -19.63
C TYR A 54 7.28 -7.02 -18.91
N PRO A 55 6.45 -7.83 -19.61
CA PRO A 55 5.21 -8.39 -19.05
C PRO A 55 5.44 -9.30 -17.84
N GLU A 56 6.60 -9.95 -17.74
CA GLU A 56 7.00 -10.80 -16.63
C GLU A 56 7.10 -10.04 -15.30
N LEU A 57 7.45 -8.75 -15.34
CA LEU A 57 7.60 -7.91 -14.14
C LEU A 57 6.27 -7.40 -13.60
N LYS A 58 5.16 -7.62 -14.33
CA LYS A 58 3.84 -7.13 -13.93
C LYS A 58 3.31 -7.82 -12.68
N ALA A 59 3.68 -9.09 -12.48
CA ALA A 59 3.27 -9.85 -11.30
C ALA A 59 3.91 -9.30 -10.00
N ASP A 60 5.08 -8.69 -10.13
CA ASP A 60 5.90 -8.21 -9.01
C ASP A 60 5.97 -6.67 -8.99
N HIS A 61 4.85 -5.99 -9.27
CA HIS A 61 4.79 -4.51 -9.33
C HIS A 61 5.40 -3.83 -8.10
N ASP A 62 5.09 -4.33 -6.91
CA ASP A 62 5.57 -3.75 -5.65
C ASP A 62 7.11 -3.83 -5.54
N GLU A 63 7.71 -4.92 -6.01
CA GLU A 63 9.16 -5.11 -6.01
C GLU A 63 9.82 -4.17 -7.03
N VAL A 64 9.23 -4.02 -8.22
CA VAL A 64 9.67 -3.06 -9.24
C VAL A 64 9.60 -1.63 -8.68
N PHE A 65 8.50 -1.29 -8.00
CA PHE A 65 8.31 0.03 -7.40
C PHE A 65 9.33 0.29 -6.28
N GLN A 66 9.62 -0.71 -5.45
CA GLN A 66 10.65 -0.61 -4.43
C GLN A 66 12.03 -0.31 -5.05
N VAL A 67 12.40 -1.02 -6.13
CA VAL A 67 13.66 -0.79 -6.84
C VAL A 67 13.71 0.62 -7.46
N LEU A 68 12.59 1.11 -8.00
CA LEU A 68 12.48 2.48 -8.50
C LEU A 68 12.77 3.51 -7.40
N VAL A 69 12.14 3.38 -6.24
CA VAL A 69 12.34 4.31 -5.10
C VAL A 69 13.79 4.25 -4.61
N GLN A 70 14.38 3.05 -4.54
CA GLN A 70 15.75 2.87 -4.08
C GLN A 70 16.79 3.51 -5.01
N HIS A 71 16.54 3.52 -6.32
CA HIS A 71 17.48 4.02 -7.34
C HIS A 71 16.99 5.28 -8.06
N GLN A 72 16.05 6.02 -7.46
CA GLN A 72 15.43 7.17 -8.12
C GLN A 72 16.45 8.24 -8.55
N GLU A 73 17.48 8.48 -7.73
CA GLU A 73 18.51 9.50 -8.00
C GLU A 73 19.37 9.16 -9.21
N GLU A 74 19.64 7.87 -9.44
CA GLU A 74 20.39 7.37 -10.58
C GLU A 74 19.53 7.38 -11.86
N LEU A 75 18.23 7.09 -11.74
CA LEU A 75 17.31 6.96 -12.87
C LEU A 75 16.77 8.30 -13.37
N TRP A 76 16.63 9.31 -12.50
CA TRP A 76 16.09 10.62 -12.86
C TRP A 76 16.81 11.39 -13.98
N PRO A 77 18.16 11.43 -14.04
CA PRO A 77 18.86 12.14 -15.11
C PRO A 77 18.82 11.40 -16.45
N MET A 78 18.36 10.14 -16.49
CA MET A 78 18.31 9.33 -17.71
C MET A 78 17.06 9.65 -18.55
N SER A 79 17.11 9.29 -19.84
CA SER A 79 15.90 9.33 -20.66
C SER A 79 14.87 8.31 -20.13
N PRO A 80 13.55 8.56 -20.27
CA PRO A 80 12.54 7.62 -19.81
C PRO A 80 12.67 6.21 -20.39
N ALA A 81 13.18 6.09 -21.62
CA ALA A 81 13.40 4.81 -22.28
C ALA A 81 14.59 4.06 -21.66
N ASP A 82 15.72 4.74 -21.43
CA ASP A 82 16.91 4.15 -20.82
C ASP A 82 16.65 3.79 -19.34
N ALA A 83 15.97 4.68 -18.61
CA ALA A 83 15.54 4.44 -17.24
C ALA A 83 14.64 3.20 -17.14
N ALA A 84 13.75 2.96 -18.10
CA ALA A 84 12.91 1.77 -18.13
C ALA A 84 13.72 0.49 -18.33
N VAL A 85 14.73 0.49 -19.21
CA VAL A 85 15.62 -0.65 -19.42
C VAL A 85 16.42 -0.95 -18.15
N GLU A 86 17.00 0.07 -17.54
CA GLU A 86 17.83 -0.06 -16.33
C GLU A 86 16.98 -0.50 -15.13
N LEU A 87 15.78 0.07 -14.96
CA LEU A 87 14.83 -0.33 -13.93
C LEU A 87 14.43 -1.80 -14.10
N ALA A 88 14.14 -2.25 -15.32
CA ALA A 88 13.78 -3.64 -15.58
C ALA A 88 14.93 -4.60 -15.26
N SER A 89 16.16 -4.24 -15.62
CA SER A 89 17.37 -5.01 -15.30
C SER A 89 17.54 -5.18 -13.78
N ARG A 90 17.46 -4.08 -13.04
CA ARG A 90 17.60 -4.07 -11.57
C ARG A 90 16.47 -4.82 -10.88
N ALA A 91 15.23 -4.64 -11.35
CA ALA A 91 14.08 -5.34 -10.81
C ALA A 91 14.21 -6.87 -10.97
N LYS A 92 14.62 -7.34 -12.16
CA LYS A 92 14.88 -8.76 -12.40
C LYS A 92 15.95 -9.32 -11.45
N HIS A 93 17.04 -8.58 -11.27
CA HIS A 93 18.09 -8.98 -10.35
C HIS A 93 17.59 -9.04 -8.89
N HIS A 94 16.82 -8.04 -8.47
CA HIS A 94 16.25 -7.96 -7.12
C HIS A 94 15.28 -9.11 -6.83
N ILE A 95 14.34 -9.37 -7.75
CA ILE A 95 13.36 -10.45 -7.63
C ILE A 95 14.07 -11.80 -7.54
N LYS A 96 15.01 -12.06 -8.46
CA LYS A 96 15.81 -13.30 -8.46
C LYS A 96 16.56 -13.51 -7.14
N TYR A 97 17.17 -12.45 -6.60
CA TYR A 97 17.86 -12.51 -5.31
C TYR A 97 16.90 -12.87 -4.17
N LYS A 98 15.73 -12.22 -4.10
CA LYS A 98 14.72 -12.52 -3.07
C LYS A 98 14.16 -13.93 -3.19
N GLU A 99 13.94 -14.43 -4.39
CA GLU A 99 13.47 -15.80 -4.60
C GLU A 99 14.49 -16.84 -4.11
N GLN A 100 15.78 -16.62 -4.40
CA GLN A 100 16.86 -17.48 -3.90
C GLN A 100 16.92 -17.46 -2.36
N HIS A 101 16.80 -16.28 -1.76
CA HIS A 101 16.75 -16.16 -0.30
C HIS A 101 15.53 -16.84 0.31
N ARG A 102 14.33 -16.65 -0.26
CA ARG A 102 13.11 -17.33 0.18
C ARG A 102 13.21 -18.85 0.04
N ALA A 103 13.85 -19.35 -1.03
CA ALA A 103 14.07 -20.78 -1.22
C ALA A 103 15.03 -21.36 -0.17
N ALA A 104 16.12 -20.65 0.15
CA ALA A 104 17.06 -21.05 1.19
C ALA A 104 16.43 -21.06 2.60
N GLU A 105 15.60 -20.06 2.92
CA GLU A 105 14.89 -19.99 4.20
C GLU A 105 13.88 -21.12 4.36
N ARG A 106 13.14 -21.49 3.31
CA ARG A 106 12.26 -22.67 3.32
C ARG A 106 13.04 -23.96 3.53
N GLY A 107 14.22 -24.10 2.94
CA GLY A 107 15.09 -25.25 3.21
C GLY A 107 15.54 -25.32 4.67
N ARG A 108 15.71 -24.17 5.34
CA ARG A 108 16.14 -24.09 6.74
C ARG A 108 15.00 -24.28 7.75
N SER A 109 13.78 -23.88 7.42
CA SER A 109 12.62 -23.96 8.34
C SER A 109 11.89 -25.30 8.35
N VAL A 110 12.27 -26.24 7.47
CA VAL A 110 11.69 -27.60 7.41
C VAL A 110 12.42 -28.61 8.31
N TYR A 111 13.40 -28.20 9.12
CA TYR A 111 13.90 -29.03 10.23
C TYR A 111 12.97 -28.88 11.46
N VAL A 112 11.76 -29.43 11.36
CA VAL A 112 10.90 -29.69 12.51
C VAL A 112 11.31 -31.07 13.03
N GLY A 113 11.96 -31.09 14.19
CA GLY A 113 12.56 -32.29 14.78
C GLY A 113 11.73 -33.55 14.60
N GLY A 114 12.37 -34.60 14.10
CA GLY A 114 11.77 -35.92 14.04
C GLY A 114 11.48 -36.43 15.46
N PRO A 115 10.52 -37.36 15.62
CA PRO A 115 10.10 -37.86 16.92
C PRO A 115 11.19 -38.54 17.76
N ASP A 116 12.39 -38.76 17.19
CA ASP A 116 13.51 -39.46 17.81
C ASP A 116 14.74 -38.56 18.07
N ASP A 117 14.60 -37.24 18.08
CA ASP A 117 15.68 -36.32 18.51
C ASP A 117 15.59 -36.06 20.04
N PRO A 118 16.34 -36.78 20.90
CA PRO A 118 16.26 -36.64 22.36
C PRO A 118 16.86 -35.34 22.92
N ASP A 119 17.40 -34.44 22.08
CA ASP A 119 18.12 -33.23 22.51
C ASP A 119 17.48 -31.92 21.99
N GLY A 120 16.26 -32.00 21.47
CA GLY A 120 15.52 -30.88 20.85
C GLY A 120 14.89 -29.86 21.82
N SER A 121 15.50 -29.58 22.97
CA SER A 121 15.07 -28.45 23.82
C SER A 121 15.68 -27.15 23.29
N GLN A 122 15.15 -26.63 22.18
CA GLN A 122 15.46 -25.26 21.76
C GLN A 122 14.91 -24.28 22.81
N GLN A 123 15.81 -23.80 23.66
CA GLN A 123 15.62 -22.59 24.45
C GLN A 123 15.29 -21.46 23.48
N PHE A 124 14.01 -21.14 23.34
CA PHE A 124 13.59 -19.86 22.82
C PHE A 124 14.12 -18.79 23.78
N ALA A 125 15.27 -18.21 23.42
CA ALA A 125 15.78 -17.03 24.06
C ALA A 125 14.73 -15.92 23.84
N ALA A 126 13.93 -15.67 24.86
CA ALA A 126 12.98 -14.58 24.87
C ALA A 126 13.73 -13.28 24.50
N PRO A 127 13.19 -12.43 23.61
CA PRO A 127 13.78 -11.14 23.35
C PRO A 127 13.85 -10.39 24.69
N ARG A 128 15.07 -10.07 25.14
CA ARG A 128 15.28 -9.18 26.28
C ARG A 128 14.76 -7.81 25.89
N ILE A 129 13.48 -7.57 26.16
CA ILE A 129 12.86 -6.24 26.11
C ILE A 129 13.54 -5.43 27.22
N GLY A 130 14.56 -4.68 26.83
CA GLY A 130 15.24 -3.72 27.68
C GLY A 130 14.27 -2.59 28.06
N GLY A 131 14.02 -2.50 29.37
CA GLY A 131 13.76 -1.27 30.12
C GLY A 131 12.92 -0.18 29.47
N GLY A 132 11.61 -0.26 29.63
CA GLY A 132 10.69 0.87 29.47
C GLY A 132 9.67 0.85 30.60
N ALA A 133 9.87 1.72 31.59
CA ALA A 133 9.08 1.81 32.81
C ALA A 133 7.64 2.26 32.53
N PHE A 134 6.65 1.37 32.68
CA PHE A 134 5.28 1.73 33.03
C PHE A 134 4.67 0.63 33.90
N GLY A 135 4.48 0.97 35.18
CA GLY A 135 4.04 0.08 36.24
C GLY A 135 2.56 -0.29 36.16
N ALA A 136 2.29 -1.48 35.64
CA ALA A 136 1.11 -2.26 35.99
C ALA A 136 1.59 -3.61 36.57
N PRO A 137 1.00 -4.12 37.66
CA PRO A 137 1.31 -5.47 38.14
C PRO A 137 0.83 -6.46 37.08
N VAL A 138 1.76 -6.94 36.25
CA VAL A 138 1.52 -8.07 35.36
C VAL A 138 1.32 -9.28 36.27
N GLN A 139 0.05 -9.62 36.52
CA GLN A 139 -0.27 -10.92 37.09
C GLN A 139 0.37 -11.96 36.18
N ASN A 140 1.32 -12.72 36.70
CA ASN A 140 1.99 -13.83 36.01
C ASN A 140 0.97 -14.95 35.77
N LYS A 141 -0.01 -14.72 34.90
CA LYS A 141 -0.89 -15.76 34.38
C LYS A 141 -0.02 -16.66 33.51
N SER A 142 -0.04 -17.95 33.78
CA SER A 142 0.69 -18.90 32.94
C SER A 142 0.11 -18.83 31.52
N LEU A 143 0.91 -19.17 30.51
CA LEU A 143 0.43 -19.23 29.13
C LEU A 143 -0.82 -20.13 28.99
N GLY A 144 -0.93 -21.16 29.84
CA GLY A 144 -2.11 -22.02 29.93
C GLY A 144 -3.37 -21.28 30.40
N ASP A 145 -3.25 -20.34 31.34
CA ASP A 145 -4.36 -19.55 31.85
C ASP A 145 -4.85 -18.55 30.79
N LEU A 146 -3.93 -17.93 30.05
CA LEU A 146 -4.26 -17.05 28.91
C LEU A 146 -4.99 -17.80 27.79
N ILE A 147 -4.59 -19.05 27.50
CA ILE A 147 -5.28 -19.88 26.50
C ILE A 147 -6.69 -20.27 26.97
N LYS A 148 -6.85 -20.65 28.25
CA LYS A 148 -8.17 -20.96 28.84
C LYS A 148 -9.10 -19.75 28.82
N GLU A 149 -8.59 -18.58 29.21
CA GLU A 149 -9.33 -17.31 29.21
C GLU A 149 -9.77 -16.94 27.78
N ARG A 150 -8.88 -17.06 26.79
CA ARG A 150 -9.21 -16.81 25.38
C ARG A 150 -10.25 -17.79 24.84
N ASN A 151 -10.16 -19.08 25.18
CA ASN A 151 -11.13 -20.08 24.74
C ASN A 151 -12.50 -19.87 25.39
N ALA A 152 -12.55 -19.48 26.66
CA ALA A 152 -13.79 -19.11 27.35
C ALA A 152 -14.46 -17.89 26.70
N ALA A 153 -13.69 -16.84 26.37
CA ALA A 153 -14.20 -15.66 25.67
C ALA A 153 -14.78 -15.99 24.28
N ARG A 154 -14.13 -16.90 23.54
CA ARG A 154 -14.66 -17.38 22.24
C ARG A 154 -15.97 -18.15 22.39
N SER A 155 -16.07 -18.99 23.41
CA SER A 155 -17.30 -19.75 23.68
C SER A 155 -18.50 -18.86 24.02
N GLN A 156 -18.28 -17.71 24.67
CA GLN A 156 -19.33 -16.76 24.99
C GLN A 156 -19.69 -15.82 23.81
N GLY A 157 -18.74 -15.55 22.90
CA GLY A 157 -18.93 -14.62 21.77
C GLY A 157 -19.54 -15.23 20.49
N GLN A 158 -19.39 -16.53 20.25
CA GLN A 158 -19.82 -17.15 18.98
C GLN A 158 -21.33 -17.47 18.88
N GLY A 159 -22.09 -17.37 19.97
CA GLY A 159 -23.53 -17.71 19.97
C GLY A 159 -24.50 -16.66 19.42
N ARG A 160 -24.06 -15.44 19.06
CA ARG A 160 -24.98 -14.33 18.75
C ARG A 160 -24.95 -13.75 17.33
N PHE A 161 -24.04 -14.18 16.46
CA PHE A 161 -23.86 -13.53 15.15
C PHE A 161 -24.41 -14.29 13.93
N ASN A 162 -24.89 -15.53 14.07
CA ASN A 162 -25.31 -16.33 12.91
C ASN A 162 -26.79 -16.22 12.49
N ASP A 163 -27.70 -15.66 13.31
CA ASP A 163 -29.14 -15.68 12.96
C ASP A 163 -29.66 -14.45 12.19
N LYS A 164 -28.90 -13.35 12.10
CA LYS A 164 -29.43 -12.09 11.53
C LYS A 164 -29.12 -11.85 10.04
N ARG A 165 -28.37 -12.72 9.37
CA ARG A 165 -27.99 -12.51 7.95
C ARG A 165 -28.78 -13.32 6.93
N ALA A 166 -29.72 -14.16 7.35
CA ALA A 166 -30.45 -15.04 6.44
C ALA A 166 -31.72 -14.42 5.79
N THR A 167 -32.16 -13.22 6.21
CA THR A 167 -33.49 -12.70 5.80
C THR A 167 -33.50 -11.45 4.92
N GLU A 168 -32.36 -10.86 4.54
CA GLU A 168 -32.35 -9.50 3.95
C GLU A 168 -31.86 -9.38 2.49
N THR A 169 -31.56 -10.49 1.80
CA THR A 169 -31.00 -10.47 0.43
C THR A 169 -32.01 -10.67 -0.71
N ARG A 170 -33.30 -10.39 -0.51
CA ARG A 170 -34.33 -10.49 -1.58
C ARG A 170 -35.11 -9.20 -1.79
N ARG A 171 -34.43 -8.14 -2.21
CA ARG A 171 -35.06 -7.03 -2.96
C ARG A 171 -34.23 -6.73 -4.19
N GLU A 172 -34.54 -7.48 -5.24
CA GLU A 172 -34.13 -7.23 -6.61
C GLU A 172 -34.68 -5.87 -7.05
N ASN A 173 -33.78 -4.97 -7.47
CA ASN A 173 -34.12 -3.68 -8.05
C ASN A 173 -33.83 -3.80 -9.56
N PRO A 174 -34.82 -4.08 -10.43
CA PRO A 174 -34.58 -4.18 -11.87
C PRO A 174 -34.32 -2.77 -12.43
N VAL A 175 -33.07 -2.48 -12.75
CA VAL A 175 -32.66 -1.27 -13.46
C VAL A 175 -33.23 -1.37 -14.89
N GLN A 176 -34.31 -0.64 -15.15
CA GLN A 176 -34.86 -0.47 -16.49
C GLN A 176 -33.91 0.43 -17.30
N TYR A 177 -33.19 -0.16 -18.25
CA TYR A 177 -32.43 0.57 -19.25
C TYR A 177 -33.38 1.15 -20.31
N LEU A 178 -33.66 2.45 -20.22
CA LEU A 178 -34.27 3.22 -21.31
C LEU A 178 -33.28 3.31 -22.47
N ARG A 179 -33.60 2.64 -23.58
CA ARG A 179 -32.86 2.77 -24.85
C ARG A 179 -33.15 4.14 -25.48
N PRO A 180 -32.14 4.95 -25.82
CA PRO A 180 -32.35 6.16 -26.61
C PRO A 180 -32.69 5.81 -28.07
N SER A 181 -33.80 6.35 -28.57
CA SER A 181 -34.22 6.24 -29.97
C SER A 181 -33.36 7.14 -30.86
N ILE A 182 -32.60 6.57 -31.78
CA ILE A 182 -31.86 7.32 -32.79
C ILE A 182 -32.81 7.60 -33.97
N PRO A 183 -33.03 8.87 -34.37
CA PRO A 183 -33.81 9.18 -35.56
C PRO A 183 -33.01 8.86 -36.83
N ARG A 184 -33.63 8.12 -37.76
CA ARG A 184 -33.10 7.93 -39.12
C ARG A 184 -33.37 9.18 -39.95
N ARG A 185 -32.34 9.67 -40.64
CA ARG A 185 -32.47 10.60 -41.77
C ARG A 185 -32.69 9.80 -43.06
#